data_AF-A0AAD4XSU6-F1
#
_entry.id   AF-A0AAD4XSU6-F1
#
_cell.length_a   1.000
_cell.length_b   1.000
_cell.length_c   1.000
_cell.angle_alpha   90.00
_cell.angle_beta   90.00
_cell.angle_gamma   90.00
#
_symmetry.space_group_name_H-M   'P 1'
#
loop_
_entity.id
_entity.type
_entity.pdbx_description
1 polymer ?
#
loop_
_entity_poly.entity_id
_entity_poly.type
_entity_poly.pdbx_seq_one_letter_code
_entity_poly.pdbx_strand_id
1 'polypeptide(L)'
;MSLNLAIFCNPITGEYVNIPGIFKRGNIVNYSEFIVSGFGFHPSTNKYKIVRIHYTKFTDLGRVEVYTIGSGSRWRETGATTHSLRPRMGHNLGMPGYLSPFGTLANGALHWLNKEGKIVSFDLAKENVYLLQPPPIVRSTSLYGNCFQLQVLGGCLCFVHEKRGECLDIWFLRKTGESSSSDVNEQDDYDILSWIKEFSIPIERYAEPCALTNSGEVLMHYKQCLFRYNPQTAALEKLIDNDISYVFPHINSFVSLKALGERRCSFRKRYDVNPAPKEIFIAKQQRKDDEQTDT
;
A
#
# COMPACT_ATOMS: atom_id res chain seq x y z
N MET A 1 25.28 -1.52 -18.96
CA MET A 1 23.91 -1.03 -19.22
C MET A 1 23.16 -0.96 -17.89
N SER A 2 22.63 0.21 -17.54
CA SER A 2 21.76 0.41 -16.38
C SER A 2 20.33 0.10 -16.82
N LEU A 3 19.73 -0.97 -16.32
CA LEU A 3 18.28 -1.13 -16.39
C LEU A 3 17.69 -0.19 -15.32
N ASN A 4 16.92 0.81 -15.75
CA ASN A 4 16.13 1.61 -14.82
C ASN A 4 15.04 0.70 -14.25
N LEU A 5 15.13 0.37 -12.96
CA LEU A 5 14.19 -0.55 -12.31
C LEU A 5 12.93 0.15 -11.75
N ALA A 6 12.92 1.48 -11.68
CA ALA A 6 11.81 2.24 -11.11
C ALA A 6 11.63 3.61 -11.78
N ILE A 7 10.38 4.06 -11.84
CA ILE A 7 9.99 5.39 -12.31
C ILE A 7 9.23 6.07 -11.18
N PHE A 8 9.55 7.33 -10.93
CA PHE A 8 8.71 8.19 -10.11
C PHE A 8 7.89 9.10 -11.04
N CYS A 9 6.58 9.17 -10.84
CA CYS A 9 5.66 9.82 -11.76
C CYS A 9 4.61 10.60 -10.97
N ASN A 10 4.36 11.85 -11.38
CA ASN A 10 3.15 12.57 -11.01
C ASN A 10 2.16 12.44 -12.19
N PRO A 11 1.09 11.63 -12.06
CA PRO A 11 0.14 11.40 -13.16
C PRO A 11 -0.67 12.65 -13.52
N ILE A 12 -0.87 13.59 -12.59
CA ILE A 12 -1.65 14.81 -12.80
C ILE A 12 -0.86 15.82 -13.63
N THR A 13 0.41 16.05 -13.28
CA THR A 13 1.28 16.95 -14.05
C THR A 13 1.77 16.26 -15.33
N GLY A 14 1.86 14.93 -15.33
CA GLY A 14 2.43 14.12 -16.41
C GLY A 14 3.96 14.07 -16.36
N GLU A 15 4.56 14.61 -15.30
CA GLU A 15 5.99 14.60 -15.06
C GLU A 15 6.45 13.24 -14.54
N TYR A 16 7.60 12.79 -15.01
CA TYR A 16 8.25 11.59 -14.48
C TYR A 16 9.76 11.70 -14.47
N VAL A 17 10.40 10.91 -13.60
CA VAL A 17 11.84 10.76 -13.51
C VAL A 17 12.21 9.29 -13.41
N ASN A 18 13.24 8.89 -14.15
CA ASN A 18 13.83 7.56 -14.03
C ASN A 18 14.70 7.50 -12.79
N ILE A 19 14.38 6.58 -11.89
CA ILE A 19 15.18 6.38 -10.68
C ILE A 19 16.33 5.43 -11.01
N PRO A 20 17.59 5.79 -10.68
CA PRO A 20 18.73 4.92 -10.95
C PRO A 20 18.52 3.54 -10.31
N GLY A 21 18.78 2.48 -11.07
CA GLY A 21 18.79 1.12 -10.53
C GLY A 21 19.94 0.90 -9.52
N ILE A 22 20.04 -0.31 -8.99
CA ILE A 22 21.23 -0.73 -8.23
C ILE A 22 22.41 -0.82 -9.21
N PHE A 23 23.48 -0.06 -8.95
CA PHE A 23 24.68 -0.07 -9.80
C PHE A 23 25.42 -1.41 -9.66
N LYS A 24 25.80 -2.01 -10.79
CA LYS A 24 26.86 -3.03 -10.83
C LYS A 24 28.20 -2.31 -10.62
N ARG A 25 28.81 -2.42 -9.44
CA ARG A 25 30.13 -1.84 -9.17
C ARG A 25 31.21 -2.93 -9.34
N GLY A 26 31.86 -2.97 -10.50
CA GLY A 26 33.03 -3.84 -10.78
C GLY A 26 32.75 -5.34 -10.89
N ASN A 27 33.81 -6.14 -10.75
CA ASN A 27 33.80 -7.63 -10.85
C ASN A 27 33.20 -8.34 -9.63
N ILE A 28 32.79 -7.62 -8.58
CA ILE A 28 32.12 -8.21 -7.42
C ILE A 28 30.62 -8.16 -7.68
N VAL A 29 30.09 -9.26 -8.19
CA VAL A 29 28.67 -9.37 -8.46
C VAL A 29 27.92 -9.72 -7.18
N ASN A 30 27.75 -8.73 -6.30
CA ASN A 30 26.75 -8.80 -5.25
C ASN A 30 25.37 -8.59 -5.90
N TYR A 31 24.85 -9.66 -6.51
CA TYR A 31 23.46 -9.69 -6.94
C TYR A 31 22.57 -9.44 -5.73
N SER A 32 21.81 -8.33 -5.76
CA SER A 32 20.66 -8.19 -4.87
C SER A 32 19.64 -9.24 -5.30
N GLU A 33 19.43 -10.24 -4.45
CA GLU A 33 18.50 -11.33 -4.71
C GLU A 33 17.06 -10.90 -4.43
N PHE A 34 16.89 -10.01 -3.45
CA PHE A 34 15.57 -9.54 -3.03
C PHE A 34 15.61 -8.05 -2.69
N ILE A 35 14.56 -7.32 -3.06
CA ILE A 35 14.41 -5.89 -2.81
C ILE A 35 12.97 -5.65 -2.36
N VAL A 36 12.80 -4.98 -1.23
CA VAL A 36 11.56 -4.29 -0.90
C VAL A 36 11.75 -2.79 -1.14
N SER A 37 10.67 -2.09 -1.43
CA SER A 37 10.70 -0.66 -1.64
C SER A 37 9.48 0.00 -1.03
N GLY A 38 9.52 1.30 -0.83
CA GLY A 38 8.39 2.09 -0.41
C GLY A 38 8.59 3.54 -0.79
N PHE A 39 7.50 4.26 -0.92
CA PHE A 39 7.51 5.66 -1.32
C PHE A 39 6.59 6.44 -0.40
N GLY A 40 7.04 7.62 0.02
CA GLY A 40 6.18 8.49 0.80
C GLY A 40 6.66 9.93 0.90
N PHE A 41 5.72 10.76 1.33
CA PHE A 41 5.93 12.14 1.69
C PHE A 41 5.94 12.27 3.22
N HIS A 42 6.88 13.02 3.77
CA HIS A 42 6.88 13.34 5.20
C HIS A 42 6.61 14.84 5.40
N PRO A 43 5.47 15.23 6.00
CA PRO A 43 5.10 16.64 6.17
C PRO A 43 6.15 17.48 6.90
N SER A 44 6.71 16.97 8.01
CA SER A 44 7.68 17.76 8.82
C SER A 44 8.99 18.07 8.09
N THR A 45 9.42 17.20 7.17
CA THR A 45 10.65 17.43 6.38
C THR A 45 10.35 18.02 5.01
N ASN A 46 9.06 18.12 4.65
CA ASN A 46 8.54 18.52 3.34
C ASN A 46 9.26 17.83 2.17
N LYS A 47 9.52 16.54 2.30
CA LYS A 47 10.30 15.75 1.35
C LYS A 47 9.57 14.50 0.92
N TYR A 48 9.67 14.22 -0.36
CA TYR A 48 9.35 12.92 -0.93
C TYR A 48 10.57 12.03 -0.90
N LYS A 49 10.41 10.81 -0.38
CA LYS A 49 11.47 9.81 -0.28
C LYS A 49 11.02 8.49 -0.88
N ILE A 50 11.94 7.87 -1.60
CA ILE A 50 11.86 6.47 -1.98
C ILE A 50 12.86 5.73 -1.11
N VAL A 51 12.41 4.70 -0.43
CA VAL A 51 13.25 3.83 0.40
C VAL A 51 13.30 2.47 -0.29
N ARG A 52 14.48 1.88 -0.35
CA ARG A 52 14.62 0.48 -0.73
C ARG A 52 15.50 -0.24 0.26
N ILE A 53 15.14 -1.48 0.56
CA ILE A 53 15.96 -2.38 1.36
C ILE A 53 16.32 -3.55 0.48
N HIS A 54 17.61 -3.71 0.19
CA HIS A 54 18.10 -4.75 -0.68
C HIS A 54 18.92 -5.78 0.10
N TYR A 55 18.82 -7.01 -0.37
CA TYR A 55 19.24 -8.21 0.32
C TYR A 55 20.11 -9.04 -0.63
N THR A 56 21.32 -9.38 -0.22
CA THR A 56 22.23 -10.22 -1.02
C THR A 56 22.10 -11.70 -0.61
N LYS A 57 22.49 -12.61 -1.51
CA LYS A 57 22.39 -14.05 -1.29
C LYS A 57 23.08 -14.58 -0.03
N PHE A 58 24.12 -13.89 0.47
CA PHE A 58 25.06 -14.45 1.45
C PHE A 58 24.84 -14.01 2.90
N THR A 59 23.99 -13.03 3.14
CA THR A 59 23.68 -12.50 4.49
C THR A 59 22.20 -12.27 4.59
N ASP A 60 21.56 -12.28 5.75
CA ASP A 60 20.17 -11.82 5.92
C ASP A 60 20.06 -10.30 6.19
N LEU A 61 21.19 -9.61 6.29
CA LEU A 61 21.25 -8.18 6.53
C LEU A 61 20.67 -7.41 5.33
N GLY A 62 19.67 -6.57 5.59
CA GLY A 62 19.07 -5.68 4.61
C GLY A 62 19.78 -4.35 4.59
N ARG A 63 20.34 -3.95 3.44
CA ARG A 63 20.95 -2.63 3.27
C ARG A 63 19.89 -1.62 2.87
N VAL A 64 19.81 -0.53 3.63
CA VAL A 64 18.79 0.49 3.46
C VAL A 64 19.36 1.65 2.66
N GLU A 65 18.70 1.98 1.56
CA GLU A 65 19.03 3.13 0.73
C GLU A 65 17.82 4.05 0.59
N VAL A 66 18.09 5.36 0.65
CA VAL A 66 17.09 6.40 0.52
C VAL A 66 17.41 7.28 -0.68
N TYR A 67 16.40 7.57 -1.48
CA TYR A 67 16.42 8.55 -2.54
C TYR A 67 15.45 9.68 -2.19
N THR A 68 15.96 10.90 -1.99
CA THR A 68 15.13 12.08 -1.75
C THR A 68 14.90 12.82 -3.06
N ILE A 69 13.65 12.93 -3.49
CA ILE A 69 13.27 13.62 -4.73
C ILE A 69 13.71 15.09 -4.66
N GLY A 70 14.31 15.59 -5.75
CA GLY A 70 14.65 17.01 -5.86
C GLY A 70 15.92 17.44 -5.14
N SER A 71 16.58 16.54 -4.41
CA SER A 71 17.86 16.81 -3.73
C SER A 71 19.07 16.84 -4.68
N GLY A 72 18.86 16.60 -5.99
CA GLY A 72 19.94 16.45 -6.98
C GLY A 72 20.88 15.26 -6.72
N SER A 73 20.56 14.43 -5.72
CA SER A 73 21.45 13.40 -5.18
C SER A 73 21.16 12.02 -5.77
N ARG A 74 22.15 11.13 -5.66
CA ARG A 74 22.00 9.70 -5.92
C ARG A 74 21.42 9.01 -4.67
N TRP A 75 21.10 7.72 -4.79
CA TRP A 75 20.83 6.87 -3.63
C TRP A 75 21.90 7.05 -2.55
N ARG A 76 21.45 7.24 -1.31
CA ARG A 76 22.30 7.27 -0.11
C ARG A 76 22.00 6.05 0.74
N GLU A 77 23.03 5.31 1.09
CA GLU A 77 22.94 4.25 2.09
C GLU A 77 22.79 4.89 3.47
N THR A 78 21.73 4.56 4.20
CA THR A 78 21.40 5.17 5.50
C THR A 78 21.65 4.21 6.66
N GLY A 79 21.82 2.92 6.37
CA GLY A 79 22.15 1.92 7.37
C GLY A 79 21.81 0.51 6.90
N ALA A 80 21.71 -0.40 7.86
CA ALA A 80 21.33 -1.77 7.62
C ALA A 80 20.36 -2.26 8.70
N THR A 81 19.55 -3.28 8.37
CA THR A 81 18.61 -3.89 9.30
C THR A 81 18.80 -5.40 9.36
N THR A 82 18.78 -5.95 10.57
CA THR A 82 18.75 -7.40 10.84
C THR A 82 17.33 -7.96 10.78
N HIS A 83 16.31 -7.10 10.69
CA HIS A 83 14.92 -7.49 10.48
C HIS A 83 14.71 -7.84 9.01
N SER A 84 14.92 -9.11 8.67
CA SER A 84 14.81 -9.60 7.30
C SER A 84 13.35 -9.59 6.83
N LEU A 85 13.12 -8.93 5.68
CA LEU A 85 11.86 -8.91 4.95
C LEU A 85 11.83 -9.96 3.83
N ARG A 86 12.84 -10.81 3.74
CA ARG A 86 12.88 -11.87 2.74
C ARG A 86 11.83 -12.95 3.01
N PRO A 87 11.21 -13.49 1.96
CA PRO A 87 10.46 -14.74 2.09
C PRO A 87 11.40 -15.89 2.48
N ARG A 88 10.91 -16.91 3.20
CA ARG A 88 11.64 -18.18 3.31
C ARG A 88 11.53 -18.91 1.97
N MET A 89 12.65 -19.15 1.31
CA MET A 89 12.69 -20.05 0.16
C MET A 89 12.47 -21.48 0.65
N GLY A 90 11.29 -22.04 0.41
CA GLY A 90 10.99 -23.45 0.59
C GLY A 90 10.27 -23.95 -0.66
N HIS A 91 10.95 -24.77 -1.47
CA HIS A 91 10.56 -25.59 -2.63
C HIS A 91 9.30 -25.27 -3.49
N ASN A 92 8.70 -24.09 -3.43
CA ASN A 92 7.68 -23.62 -4.35
C ASN A 92 7.92 -22.13 -4.63
N LEU A 93 8.04 -21.83 -5.92
CA LEU A 93 8.43 -20.55 -6.49
C LEU A 93 7.39 -19.46 -6.19
N GLY A 94 7.76 -18.45 -5.40
CA GLY A 94 6.99 -17.21 -5.25
C GLY A 94 7.02 -16.63 -3.85
N MET A 95 6.87 -15.30 -3.76
CA MET A 95 6.42 -14.67 -2.52
C MET A 95 5.08 -15.32 -2.10
N PRO A 96 4.85 -15.60 -0.82
CA PRO A 96 3.49 -15.84 -0.37
C PRO A 96 2.64 -14.64 -0.82
N GLY A 97 1.52 -14.87 -1.51
CA GLY A 97 0.75 -13.79 -2.16
C GLY A 97 0.32 -12.64 -1.24
N TYR A 98 0.40 -12.82 0.07
CA TYR A 98 0.09 -11.83 1.09
C TYR A 98 1.26 -10.91 1.50
N LEU A 99 2.51 -11.24 1.17
CA LEU A 99 3.66 -10.39 1.50
C LEU A 99 3.94 -9.40 0.37
N SER A 100 3.57 -8.13 0.57
CA SER A 100 3.86 -7.05 -0.37
C SER A 100 5.34 -6.65 -0.33
N PRO A 101 6.04 -6.56 -1.48
CA PRO A 101 7.37 -5.96 -1.54
C PRO A 101 7.31 -4.42 -1.44
N PHE A 102 6.10 -3.84 -1.40
CA PHE A 102 5.86 -2.40 -1.33
C PHE A 102 5.41 -1.99 0.08
N GLY A 103 6.09 -0.99 0.63
CA GLY A 103 5.84 -0.47 1.98
C GLY A 103 4.58 0.39 2.02
N THR A 104 3.81 0.21 3.08
CA THR A 104 2.61 1.00 3.36
C THR A 104 3.00 2.27 4.11
N LEU A 105 2.67 3.45 3.56
CA LEU A 105 2.97 4.74 4.19
C LEU A 105 1.87 5.12 5.20
N ALA A 106 2.20 5.22 6.48
CA ALA A 106 1.32 5.76 7.50
C ALA A 106 2.15 6.39 8.63
N ASN A 107 1.58 7.37 9.34
CA ASN A 107 2.19 7.98 10.52
C ASN A 107 3.67 8.41 10.33
N GLY A 108 4.00 8.99 9.17
CA GLY A 108 5.36 9.41 8.83
C GLY A 108 6.36 8.27 8.53
N ALA A 109 5.94 7.01 8.51
CA ALA A 109 6.80 5.86 8.29
C ALA A 109 6.30 4.94 7.17
N LEU A 110 7.22 4.18 6.59
CA LEU A 110 6.91 3.07 5.70
C LEU A 110 6.91 1.77 6.49
N HIS A 111 5.89 0.95 6.30
CA HIS A 111 5.68 -0.29 7.04
C HIS A 111 5.62 -1.50 6.11
N TRP A 112 6.28 -2.58 6.52
CA TRP A 112 6.25 -3.89 5.85
C TRP A 112 5.96 -4.98 6.86
N LEU A 113 5.27 -6.04 6.42
CA LEU A 113 5.20 -7.28 7.19
C LEU A 113 6.38 -8.17 6.85
N ASN A 114 6.99 -8.75 7.88
CA ASN A 114 7.93 -9.82 7.71
C ASN A 114 7.23 -11.19 7.85
N LYS A 115 7.96 -12.26 7.55
CA LYS A 115 7.45 -13.64 7.61
C LYS A 115 7.05 -14.11 9.02
N GLU A 116 7.56 -13.48 10.07
CA GLU A 116 7.17 -13.76 11.46
C GLU A 116 5.88 -13.03 11.88
N GLY A 117 5.29 -12.23 10.98
CA GLY A 117 4.14 -11.36 11.27
C GLY A 117 4.51 -10.12 12.08
N LYS A 118 5.81 -9.76 12.14
CA LYS A 118 6.27 -8.51 12.73
C LYS A 118 6.18 -7.38 11.71
N ILE A 119 5.92 -6.18 12.19
CA ILE A 119 5.85 -4.98 11.37
C ILE A 119 7.21 -4.29 11.43
N VAL A 120 7.96 -4.32 10.33
CA VAL A 120 9.21 -3.60 10.18
C VAL A 120 8.88 -2.23 9.60
N SER A 121 9.35 -1.18 10.26
CA SER A 121 9.01 0.20 9.94
C SER A 121 10.25 1.03 9.66
N PHE A 122 10.15 2.00 8.75
CA PHE A 122 11.21 2.96 8.46
C PHE A 122 10.67 4.39 8.60
N ASP A 123 11.18 5.13 9.58
CA ASP A 123 10.79 6.53 9.83
C ASP A 123 11.36 7.41 8.71
N LEU A 124 10.51 8.13 7.97
CA LEU A 124 10.98 8.94 6.86
C LEU A 124 11.69 10.23 7.30
N ALA A 125 11.48 10.73 8.52
CA ALA A 125 12.16 11.90 9.04
C ALA A 125 13.52 11.53 9.66
N LYS A 126 13.51 10.58 10.60
CA LYS A 126 14.69 10.09 11.35
C LYS A 126 15.57 9.14 10.53
N GLU A 127 15.02 8.55 9.46
CA GLU A 127 15.69 7.62 8.54
C GLU A 127 16.30 6.38 9.19
N ASN A 128 15.61 5.85 10.21
CA ASN A 128 16.00 4.64 10.92
C ASN A 128 14.93 3.55 10.79
N VAL A 129 15.36 2.31 10.96
CA VAL A 129 14.47 1.15 11.00
C VAL A 129 14.10 0.85 12.46
N TYR A 130 12.84 0.54 12.72
CA TYR A 130 12.35 0.09 14.01
C TYR A 130 11.27 -0.99 13.84
N LEU A 131 10.91 -1.66 14.93
CA LEU A 131 9.82 -2.63 14.95
C LEU A 131 8.59 -2.01 15.59
N LEU A 132 7.44 -2.20 14.95
CA LEU A 132 6.14 -1.92 15.54
C LEU A 132 5.53 -3.23 16.04
N GLN A 133 4.96 -3.22 17.23
CA GLN A 133 4.28 -4.39 17.78
C GLN A 133 3.03 -4.68 16.93
N PRO A 134 2.80 -5.94 16.50
CA PRO A 134 1.55 -6.31 15.83
C PRO A 134 0.38 -6.33 16.83
N PRO A 135 -0.87 -6.39 16.35
CA PRO A 135 -2.03 -6.59 17.23
C PRO A 135 -1.88 -7.86 18.07
N PRO A 136 -2.56 -7.96 19.24
CA PRO A 136 -2.61 -9.16 20.06
C PRO A 136 -3.47 -10.23 19.35
N ILE A 137 -2.91 -10.83 18.31
CA ILE A 137 -3.56 -11.87 17.53
C ILE A 137 -3.32 -13.19 18.26
N VAL A 138 -4.41 -13.82 18.72
CA VAL A 138 -4.37 -15.23 19.09
C VAL A 138 -3.97 -15.97 17.82
N ARG A 139 -2.74 -16.47 17.76
CA ARG A 139 -2.28 -17.35 16.68
C ARG A 139 -3.21 -18.56 16.69
N SER A 140 -4.28 -18.48 15.90
CA SER A 140 -5.22 -19.57 15.73
C SER A 140 -4.43 -20.80 15.31
N THR A 141 -4.73 -21.92 15.94
CA THR A 141 -4.08 -23.22 15.75
C THR A 141 -4.21 -23.77 14.33
N SER A 142 -4.94 -23.09 13.43
CA SER A 142 -5.00 -23.40 12.01
C SER A 142 -3.76 -22.87 11.26
N LEU A 143 -2.63 -23.57 11.45
CA LEU A 143 -1.30 -23.29 10.85
C LEU A 143 -1.26 -23.18 9.30
N TYR A 144 -2.39 -23.32 8.59
CA TYR A 144 -2.45 -23.41 7.12
C TYR A 144 -3.49 -22.49 6.45
N GLY A 145 -4.03 -21.49 7.17
CA GLY A 145 -5.18 -20.69 6.70
C GLY A 145 -4.99 -19.18 6.56
N ASN A 146 -4.31 -18.55 7.52
CA ASN A 146 -4.40 -17.10 7.71
C ASN A 146 -3.48 -16.31 6.77
N CYS A 147 -3.97 -15.17 6.29
CA CYS A 147 -3.19 -14.21 5.50
C CYS A 147 -3.20 -12.85 6.20
N PHE A 148 -2.05 -12.17 6.18
CA PHE A 148 -1.87 -10.87 6.83
C PHE A 148 -1.41 -9.84 5.81
N GLN A 149 -1.98 -8.65 5.86
CA GLN A 149 -1.59 -7.51 5.03
C GLN A 149 -1.64 -6.21 5.84
N LEU A 150 -0.88 -5.22 5.40
CA LEU A 150 -0.98 -3.84 5.90
C LEU A 150 -1.67 -2.99 4.84
N GLN A 151 -2.54 -2.11 5.30
CA GLN A 151 -3.29 -1.18 4.46
C GLN A 151 -3.39 0.17 5.16
N VAL A 152 -3.71 1.23 4.42
CA VAL A 152 -4.18 2.48 5.01
C VAL A 152 -5.66 2.66 4.73
N LEU A 153 -6.46 2.81 5.79
CA LEU A 153 -7.89 3.08 5.70
C LEU A 153 -8.20 4.31 6.55
N GLY A 154 -8.86 5.30 5.96
CA GLY A 154 -9.21 6.55 6.67
C GLY A 154 -7.99 7.31 7.22
N GLY A 155 -6.81 7.14 6.62
CA GLY A 155 -5.56 7.74 7.09
C GLY A 155 -4.84 6.97 8.21
N CYS A 156 -5.42 5.89 8.73
CA CYS A 156 -4.80 5.07 9.77
C CYS A 156 -4.06 3.86 9.17
N LEU A 157 -2.94 3.46 9.78
CA LEU A 157 -2.32 2.16 9.51
C LEU A 157 -3.25 1.05 10.01
N CYS A 158 -3.59 0.12 9.13
CA CYS A 158 -4.44 -1.02 9.43
C CYS A 158 -3.67 -2.33 9.27
N PHE A 159 -3.87 -3.23 10.23
CA PHE A 159 -3.45 -4.61 10.14
C PHE A 159 -4.67 -5.46 9.79
N VAL A 160 -4.63 -6.09 8.63
CA VAL A 160 -5.73 -6.89 8.11
C VAL A 160 -5.38 -8.36 8.25
N HIS A 161 -6.28 -9.11 8.88
CA HIS A 161 -6.16 -10.53 9.15
C HIS A 161 -7.30 -11.27 8.45
N GLU A 162 -6.99 -11.89 7.33
CA GLU A 162 -7.89 -12.78 6.62
C GLU A 162 -7.81 -14.17 7.26
N LYS A 163 -8.88 -14.58 7.93
CA LYS A 163 -9.08 -15.93 8.43
C LYS A 163 -9.81 -16.74 7.37
N ARG A 164 -9.12 -17.71 6.79
CA ARG A 164 -9.63 -18.53 5.69
C ARG A 164 -11.00 -19.13 6.03
N GLY A 165 -12.01 -18.78 5.24
CA GLY A 165 -13.35 -19.35 5.35
C GLY A 165 -14.15 -18.86 6.57
N GLU A 166 -13.65 -17.84 7.28
CA GLU A 166 -14.30 -17.28 8.46
C GLU A 166 -14.64 -15.82 8.25
N CYS A 167 -13.63 -14.94 8.35
CA CYS A 167 -13.82 -13.50 8.28
C CYS A 167 -12.52 -12.75 7.96
N LEU A 168 -12.67 -11.48 7.60
CA LEU A 168 -11.61 -10.50 7.51
C LEU A 168 -11.68 -9.58 8.73
N ASP A 169 -10.74 -9.73 9.65
CA ASP A 169 -10.58 -8.81 10.77
C ASP A 169 -9.70 -7.63 10.34
N ILE A 170 -10.12 -6.41 10.66
CA ILE A 170 -9.34 -5.20 10.38
C ILE A 170 -9.07 -4.47 11.70
N TRP A 171 -7.78 -4.35 12.03
CA TRP A 171 -7.28 -3.67 13.22
C TRP A 171 -6.70 -2.32 12.82
N PHE A 172 -7.07 -1.26 13.54
CA PHE A 172 -6.58 0.09 13.33
C PHE A 172 -5.55 0.42 14.40
N LEU A 173 -4.41 0.97 13.98
CA LEU A 173 -3.43 1.53 14.89
C LEU A 173 -3.88 2.94 15.28
N ARG A 174 -4.16 3.16 16.57
CA ARG A 174 -4.63 4.45 17.10
C ARG A 174 -3.86 4.81 18.35
N LYS A 175 -3.85 6.10 18.71
CA LYS A 175 -3.33 6.55 20.01
C LYS A 175 -4.31 6.15 21.11
N THR A 176 -3.76 5.67 22.22
CA THR A 176 -4.52 5.31 23.42
C THR A 176 -4.99 6.60 24.10
N GLY A 177 -6.30 6.76 24.30
CA GLY A 177 -6.88 7.89 25.03
C GLY A 177 -7.49 9.01 24.17
N GLU A 178 -7.37 8.97 22.84
CA GLU A 178 -8.04 9.94 21.95
C GLU A 178 -9.25 9.30 21.25
N SER A 179 -10.43 9.79 21.62
CA SER A 179 -11.64 9.65 20.81
C SER A 179 -11.56 10.68 19.69
N SER A 180 -11.20 10.21 18.48
CA SER A 180 -11.35 10.91 17.20
C SER A 180 -10.95 12.40 17.19
N SER A 181 -9.67 12.70 17.03
CA SER A 181 -9.27 13.92 16.32
C SER A 181 -7.96 13.73 15.59
N SER A 182 -8.03 13.76 14.27
CA SER A 182 -6.90 13.99 13.39
C SER A 182 -6.42 15.42 13.67
N ASP A 183 -5.32 15.58 14.39
CA ASP A 183 -4.23 16.50 14.04
C ASP A 183 -3.18 16.61 15.15
N VAL A 184 -1.92 16.72 14.69
CA VAL A 184 -0.71 17.27 15.32
C VAL A 184 0.31 16.31 15.99
N ASN A 185 1.49 16.30 15.36
CA ASN A 185 2.86 15.92 15.77
C ASN A 185 3.09 14.49 16.30
N GLU A 186 3.31 13.57 15.36
CA GLU A 186 3.49 12.12 15.53
C GLU A 186 4.95 11.68 15.80
N GLN A 187 5.81 12.52 16.38
CA GLN A 187 7.24 12.24 16.27
C GLN A 187 7.82 11.33 17.38
N ASP A 188 7.20 11.19 18.56
CA ASP A 188 7.89 10.59 19.71
C ASP A 188 7.09 9.61 20.62
N ASP A 189 5.89 9.16 20.27
CA ASP A 189 5.07 8.34 21.20
C ASP A 189 4.47 7.05 20.61
N TYR A 190 5.34 6.17 20.07
CA TYR A 190 4.93 4.82 19.68
C TYR A 190 4.44 3.97 20.87
N ASP A 191 4.83 4.32 22.10
CA ASP A 191 4.40 3.66 23.33
C ASP A 191 2.93 3.96 23.69
N ILE A 192 2.33 4.97 23.06
CA ILE A 192 0.90 5.31 23.23
C ILE A 192 0.03 4.63 22.16
N LEU A 193 0.60 4.01 21.13
CA LEU A 193 -0.20 3.39 20.07
C LEU A 193 -0.73 2.02 20.49
N SER A 194 -2.03 1.80 20.26
CA SER A 194 -2.70 0.52 20.48
C SER A 194 -3.47 0.09 19.24
N TRP A 195 -3.61 -1.23 19.10
CA TRP A 195 -4.39 -1.83 18.03
C TRP A 195 -5.83 -2.05 18.49
N ILE A 196 -6.78 -1.48 17.74
CA ILE A 196 -8.22 -1.63 17.99
C ILE A 196 -8.83 -2.39 16.82
N LYS A 197 -9.52 -3.50 17.11
CA LYS A 197 -10.28 -4.21 16.09
C LYS A 197 -11.58 -3.46 15.82
N GLU A 198 -11.68 -2.84 14.65
CA GLU A 198 -12.87 -2.06 14.25
C GLU A 198 -13.84 -2.90 13.43
N PHE A 199 -13.33 -3.79 12.58
CA PHE A 199 -14.17 -4.58 11.68
C PHE A 199 -13.88 -6.08 11.78
N SER A 200 -14.94 -6.87 11.61
CA SER A 200 -14.89 -8.31 11.37
C SER A 200 -15.92 -8.63 10.31
N ILE A 201 -15.46 -8.82 9.06
CA ILE A 201 -16.31 -8.91 7.88
C ILE A 201 -16.44 -10.39 7.49
N PRO A 202 -17.65 -10.98 7.41
CA PRO A 202 -17.84 -12.40 7.11
C PRO A 202 -17.65 -12.66 5.60
N ILE A 203 -16.40 -12.84 5.19
CA ILE A 203 -16.00 -13.06 3.79
C ILE A 203 -15.04 -14.25 3.70
N GLU A 204 -15.16 -14.99 2.59
CA GLU A 204 -14.49 -16.28 2.44
C GLU A 204 -12.96 -16.13 2.37
N ARG A 205 -12.44 -15.49 1.31
CA ARG A 205 -11.00 -15.29 1.03
C ARG A 205 -10.71 -14.20 0.00
N TYR A 206 -9.48 -13.72 -0.08
CA TYR A 206 -8.97 -12.84 -1.16
C TYR A 206 -9.76 -11.54 -1.31
N ALA A 207 -10.14 -10.94 -0.19
CA ALA A 207 -10.67 -9.59 -0.20
C ALA A 207 -9.59 -8.62 0.29
N GLU A 208 -9.45 -7.53 -0.45
CA GLU A 208 -8.50 -6.49 -0.15
C GLU A 208 -9.28 -5.21 0.17
N PRO A 209 -9.26 -4.73 1.43
CA PRO A 209 -9.87 -3.45 1.74
C PRO A 209 -9.06 -2.33 1.07
N CYS A 210 -9.75 -1.46 0.34
CA CYS A 210 -9.12 -0.44 -0.48
C CYS A 210 -9.23 0.96 0.14
N ALA A 211 -10.36 1.27 0.76
CA ALA A 211 -10.63 2.59 1.33
C ALA A 211 -11.74 2.54 2.39
N LEU A 212 -11.80 3.59 3.20
CA LEU A 212 -12.91 3.87 4.11
C LEU A 212 -13.64 5.11 3.61
N THR A 213 -14.95 5.03 3.48
CA THR A 213 -15.80 6.16 3.08
C THR A 213 -16.04 7.09 4.27
N ASN A 214 -16.49 8.32 4.00
CA ASN A 214 -16.85 9.29 5.05
C ASN A 214 -18.05 8.81 5.90
N SER A 215 -18.88 7.91 5.38
CA SER A 215 -19.97 7.25 6.12
C SER A 215 -19.50 6.09 7.00
N GLY A 216 -18.20 5.76 6.99
CA GLY A 216 -17.64 4.64 7.74
C GLY A 216 -17.82 3.27 7.07
N GLU A 217 -18.27 3.24 5.82
CA GLU A 217 -18.39 2.02 5.02
C GLU A 217 -17.03 1.63 4.42
N VAL A 218 -16.73 0.34 4.36
CA VAL A 218 -15.46 -0.20 3.87
C VAL A 218 -15.60 -0.56 2.39
N LEU A 219 -14.76 0.01 1.53
CA LEU A 219 -14.64 -0.39 0.13
C LEU A 219 -13.63 -1.52 0.02
N MET A 220 -13.98 -2.58 -0.71
CA MET A 220 -13.14 -3.76 -0.85
C MET A 220 -13.12 -4.25 -2.30
N HIS A 221 -11.94 -4.61 -2.77
CA HIS A 221 -11.78 -5.42 -3.97
C HIS A 221 -11.93 -6.89 -3.59
N TYR A 222 -12.89 -7.57 -4.20
CA TYR A 222 -13.21 -8.96 -3.90
C TYR A 222 -13.82 -9.64 -5.12
N LYS A 223 -13.35 -10.85 -5.46
CA LYS A 223 -13.81 -11.62 -6.64
C LYS A 223 -13.81 -10.74 -7.92
N GLN A 224 -12.72 -9.99 -8.11
CA GLN A 224 -12.51 -9.04 -9.22
C GLN A 224 -13.49 -7.86 -9.27
N CYS A 225 -14.42 -7.74 -8.33
CA CYS A 225 -15.41 -6.67 -8.28
C CYS A 225 -15.09 -5.69 -7.16
N LEU A 226 -15.72 -4.51 -7.21
CA LEU A 226 -15.70 -3.57 -6.10
C LEU A 226 -16.95 -3.73 -5.25
N PHE A 227 -16.77 -3.97 -3.96
CA PHE A 227 -17.82 -4.08 -2.98
C PHE A 227 -17.76 -2.95 -1.97
N ARG A 228 -18.92 -2.67 -1.39
CA ARG A 228 -19.10 -1.78 -0.24
C ARG A 228 -19.69 -2.57 0.90
N TYR A 229 -19.01 -2.56 2.04
CA TYR A 229 -19.49 -3.16 3.27
C TYR A 229 -19.92 -2.09 4.25
N ASN A 230 -21.16 -2.19 4.72
CA ASN A 230 -21.72 -1.33 5.74
C ASN A 230 -21.63 -2.03 7.11
N PRO A 231 -20.78 -1.55 8.03
CA PRO A 231 -20.54 -2.23 9.30
C PRO A 231 -21.74 -2.17 10.26
N GLN A 232 -22.64 -1.20 10.12
CA GLN A 232 -23.82 -1.07 10.98
C GLN A 232 -24.91 -2.09 10.63
N THR A 233 -25.08 -2.38 9.35
CA THR A 233 -26.11 -3.30 8.84
C THR A 233 -25.57 -4.67 8.46
N ALA A 234 -24.24 -4.82 8.46
CA ALA A 234 -23.51 -5.96 7.89
C ALA A 234 -23.84 -6.23 6.41
N ALA A 235 -24.40 -5.25 5.69
CA ALA A 235 -24.73 -5.39 4.29
C ALA A 235 -23.47 -5.31 3.42
N LEU A 236 -23.36 -6.23 2.45
CA LEU A 236 -22.33 -6.24 1.43
C LEU A 236 -22.96 -5.99 0.07
N GLU A 237 -22.71 -4.82 -0.50
CA GLU A 237 -23.26 -4.38 -1.78
C GLU A 237 -22.19 -4.40 -2.85
N LYS A 238 -22.52 -4.95 -4.02
CA LYS A 238 -21.66 -4.92 -5.20
C LYS A 238 -21.84 -3.56 -5.90
N LEU A 239 -20.77 -2.78 -6.03
CA LEU A 239 -20.81 -1.46 -6.65
C LEU A 239 -20.51 -1.50 -8.16
N ILE A 240 -19.51 -2.30 -8.54
CA ILE A 240 -19.04 -2.36 -9.93
C ILE A 240 -18.87 -3.83 -10.30
N ASP A 241 -19.44 -4.20 -11.43
CA ASP A 241 -19.23 -5.47 -12.09
C ASP A 241 -18.30 -5.25 -13.29
N ASN A 242 -17.02 -5.44 -13.08
CA ASN A 242 -15.97 -5.36 -14.10
C ASN A 242 -14.80 -6.21 -13.61
N ASP A 243 -14.00 -6.79 -14.50
CA ASP A 243 -12.79 -7.53 -14.17
C ASP A 243 -11.68 -6.59 -13.65
N ILE A 244 -11.92 -5.95 -12.50
CA ILE A 244 -10.98 -5.02 -11.87
C ILE A 244 -9.77 -5.84 -11.44
N SER A 245 -8.61 -5.51 -12.02
CA SER A 245 -7.37 -6.20 -11.68
C SER A 245 -6.72 -5.63 -10.41
N TYR A 246 -6.76 -4.31 -10.23
CA TYR A 246 -6.10 -3.62 -9.12
C TYR A 246 -6.85 -2.35 -8.73
N VAL A 247 -6.85 -2.04 -7.44
CA VAL A 247 -7.36 -0.78 -6.89
C VAL A 247 -6.22 -0.05 -6.17
N PHE A 248 -5.97 1.19 -6.57
CA PHE A 248 -4.94 2.03 -5.94
C PHE A 248 -5.60 3.26 -5.30
N PRO A 249 -5.32 3.55 -4.02
CA PRO A 249 -5.74 4.82 -3.44
C PRO A 249 -5.04 5.96 -4.17
N HIS A 250 -5.82 6.96 -4.59
CA HIS A 250 -5.30 8.13 -5.29
C HIS A 250 -5.23 9.33 -4.35
N ILE A 251 -4.07 9.97 -4.29
CA ILE A 251 -3.87 11.24 -3.59
C ILE A 251 -3.58 12.31 -4.63
N ASN A 252 -4.45 13.32 -4.72
CA ASN A 252 -4.25 14.44 -5.62
C ASN A 252 -3.03 15.26 -5.18
N SER A 253 -2.05 15.41 -6.08
CA SER A 253 -0.91 16.31 -5.89
C SER A 253 -0.57 17.04 -7.19
N PHE A 254 -0.63 18.37 -7.15
CA PHE A 254 -0.19 19.25 -8.23
C PHE A 254 1.30 19.62 -8.11
N VAL A 255 2.03 18.99 -7.18
CA VAL A 255 3.44 19.29 -6.94
C VAL A 255 4.26 18.92 -8.16
N SER A 256 4.93 19.91 -8.74
CA SER A 256 5.80 19.69 -9.89
C SER A 256 7.12 19.06 -9.47
N LEU A 257 7.56 18.05 -10.21
CA LEU A 257 8.87 17.43 -10.00
C LEU A 257 10.02 18.41 -10.19
N LYS A 258 9.91 19.29 -11.19
CA LYS A 258 10.89 20.36 -11.39
C LYS A 258 10.89 21.36 -10.25
N ALA A 259 9.71 21.70 -9.72
CA ALA A 259 9.59 22.60 -8.58
C ALA A 259 10.21 22.00 -7.30
N LEU A 260 10.18 20.68 -7.16
CA LEU A 260 10.91 19.98 -6.09
C LEU A 260 12.44 20.03 -6.27
N GLY A 261 12.94 20.45 -7.44
CA GLY A 261 14.37 20.52 -7.76
C GLY A 261 14.88 19.38 -8.64
N GLU A 262 13.99 18.53 -9.17
CA GLU A 262 14.41 17.40 -10.00
C GLU A 262 14.80 17.86 -11.42
N ARG A 263 16.08 17.70 -11.75
CA ARG A 263 16.64 18.25 -13.00
C ARG A 263 16.43 17.32 -14.20
N ARG A 264 16.27 16.02 -13.98
CA ARG A 264 16.10 15.01 -15.05
C ARG A 264 14.64 14.60 -15.24
N CYS A 265 13.74 15.58 -15.13
CA CYS A 265 12.32 15.38 -15.32
C CYS A 265 11.96 15.36 -16.81
N SER A 266 11.21 14.35 -17.22
CA SER A 266 10.59 14.25 -18.54
C SER A 266 9.07 14.36 -18.42
N PHE A 267 8.38 14.65 -19.52
CA PHE A 267 6.92 14.64 -19.58
C PHE A 267 6.45 13.44 -20.38
N ARG A 268 5.45 12.73 -19.89
CA ARG A 268 4.73 11.77 -20.72
C ARG A 268 4.00 12.53 -21.81
N LYS A 269 4.06 12.02 -23.05
CA LYS A 269 3.11 12.43 -24.08
C LYS A 269 1.71 12.12 -23.53
N ARG A 270 0.90 13.15 -23.33
CA ARG A 270 -0.53 12.95 -23.14
C ARG A 270 -1.03 12.47 -24.49
N TYR A 271 -1.50 11.24 -24.56
CA TYR A 271 -2.38 10.87 -25.66
C TYR A 271 -3.63 11.73 -25.49
N ASP A 272 -4.12 12.32 -26.58
CA ASP A 272 -5.37 13.07 -26.54
C ASP A 272 -6.41 12.17 -25.88
N VAL A 273 -6.90 12.61 -24.72
CA VAL A 273 -8.03 11.96 -24.08
C VAL A 273 -9.13 12.06 -25.12
N ASN A 274 -9.70 10.91 -25.53
CA ASN A 274 -10.88 10.94 -26.39
C ASN A 274 -11.84 11.99 -25.80
N PRO A 275 -12.24 13.01 -26.59
CA PRO A 275 -13.11 14.05 -26.07
C PRO A 275 -14.30 13.38 -25.40
N ALA A 276 -14.63 13.82 -24.18
CA ALA A 276 -15.78 13.31 -23.46
C ALA A 276 -16.98 13.26 -24.42
N PRO A 277 -17.72 12.13 -24.51
CA PRO A 277 -18.87 12.04 -25.38
C PRO A 277 -19.79 13.22 -25.09
N LYS A 278 -20.08 14.04 -26.12
CA LYS A 278 -20.94 15.22 -25.97
C LYS A 278 -22.37 14.86 -25.56
N GLU A 279 -22.77 13.61 -25.78
CA GLU A 279 -24.08 13.09 -25.45
C GLU A 279 -23.93 11.67 -24.87
N ILE A 280 -24.37 11.49 -23.63
CA ILE A 280 -24.59 10.17 -23.04
C ILE A 280 -26.02 9.78 -23.40
N PHE A 281 -26.20 8.98 -24.46
CA PHE A 281 -27.50 8.40 -24.75
C PHE A 281 -27.83 7.34 -23.70
N ILE A 282 -28.63 7.71 -22.70
CA ILE A 282 -29.32 6.76 -21.84
C ILE A 282 -30.53 6.28 -22.64
N ALA A 283 -30.40 5.12 -23.30
CA ALA A 283 -31.56 4.43 -23.83
C ALA A 283 -32.46 4.06 -22.63
N LYS A 284 -33.62 4.71 -22.52
CA LYS A 284 -34.68 4.25 -21.62
C LYS A 284 -35.08 2.86 -22.08
N GLN A 285 -34.79 1.84 -21.27
CA GLN A 285 -35.44 0.54 -21.40
C GLN A 285 -36.95 0.76 -21.31
N GLN A 286 -37.66 0.52 -22.41
CA GLN A 286 -39.11 0.38 -22.39
C GLN A 286 -39.42 -0.84 -21.51
N ARG A 287 -40.18 -0.60 -20.43
CA ARG A 287 -40.89 -1.67 -19.73
C ARG A 287 -41.86 -2.27 -20.75
N LYS A 288 -41.66 -3.54 -21.09
CA LYS A 288 -42.75 -4.40 -21.54
C LYS A 288 -43.49 -4.78 -20.27
N ASP A 289 -44.59 -4.10 -20.00
CA ASP A 289 -45.59 -4.61 -19.08
C ASP A 289 -46.39 -5.66 -19.85
N ASP A 290 -46.36 -6.90 -19.34
CA ASP A 290 -47.16 -8.01 -19.80
C ASP A 290 -48.63 -7.74 -19.41
N GLU A 291 -49.48 -7.40 -20.39
CA GLU A 291 -50.93 -7.53 -20.24
C GLU A 291 -51.34 -8.95 -20.61
N GLN A 292 -51.54 -9.74 -19.57
CA GLN A 292 -52.29 -10.97 -19.60
C GLN A 292 -53.77 -10.61 -19.41
N THR A 293 -54.56 -10.67 -20.49
CA THR A 293 -56.03 -10.61 -20.41
C THR A 293 -56.61 -11.92 -20.90
N ASP A 294 -57.35 -12.55 -19.98
CA ASP A 294 -58.25 -13.68 -20.17
C ASP A 294 -59.16 -13.52 -21.40
N THR A 295 -59.27 -14.57 -22.21
CA THR A 295 -60.52 -15.20 -22.64
C THR A 295 -60.27 -16.63 -23.11
#